data_AF-A0A6C0C1R7-F1
#
_entry.id   AF-A0A6C0C1R7-F1
#
_cell.length_a   1.000
_cell.length_b   1.000
_cell.length_c   1.000
_cell.angle_alpha   90.00
_cell.angle_beta   90.00
_cell.angle_gamma   90.00
#
_symmetry.space_group_name_H-M   'P 1'
#
loop_
_entity.id
_entity.type
_entity.pdbx_description
1 polymer ?
#
loop_
_entity_poly.entity_id
_entity_poly.type
_entity_poly.pdbx_seq_one_letter_code
_entity_poly.pdbx_strand_id
1 'polypeptide(L)'
;MDNKTLLIASVKKWLTLDNEIRAIQKEANIRKQEKKEITNDLIEIMKTNELDSIEIKDGNLNYVSRNVKKPITKKYLVSVLNNYFQGDLEKVSELNTLIMDNRENEVRETIQRQINK
;
A
#
# COMPACT_ATOMS: atom_id res chain seq x y z
N MET A 1 -37.45 9.18 -17.16
CA MET A 1 -36.28 8.75 -17.94
C MET A 1 -36.18 7.25 -17.80
N ASP A 2 -35.94 6.52 -18.90
CA ASP A 2 -35.82 5.07 -18.91
C ASP A 2 -34.55 4.61 -18.16
N ASN A 3 -34.65 3.57 -17.33
CA ASN A 3 -33.54 3.00 -16.54
C ASN A 3 -32.37 2.57 -17.44
N LYS A 4 -32.66 2.13 -18.66
CA LYS A 4 -31.63 1.78 -19.66
C LYS A 4 -30.81 2.99 -20.09
N THR A 5 -31.43 4.16 -20.25
CA THR A 5 -30.74 5.41 -20.61
C THR A 5 -29.81 5.88 -19.49
N LEU A 6 -30.28 5.82 -18.23
CA LEU A 6 -29.47 6.18 -17.06
C LEU A 6 -28.26 5.25 -16.89
N LEU A 7 -28.45 3.94 -17.11
CA LEU A 7 -27.37 2.96 -17.06
C LEU A 7 -26.29 3.27 -18.10
N ILE A 8 -26.68 3.50 -19.36
CA ILE A 8 -25.73 3.80 -20.45
C ILE A 8 -24.94 5.08 -20.14
N ALA A 9 -25.61 6.13 -19.66
CA ALA A 9 -24.94 7.39 -19.31
C ALA A 9 -23.94 7.20 -18.14
N SER A 10 -24.35 6.45 -17.11
CA SER A 10 -23.50 6.15 -15.95
C SER A 10 -22.27 5.33 -16.34
N VAL A 11 -22.44 4.30 -17.17
CA VAL A 11 -21.32 3.48 -17.68
C VAL A 11 -20.35 4.31 -18.51
N LYS A 12 -20.86 5.17 -19.42
CA LYS A 12 -20.00 6.06 -20.21
C LYS A 12 -19.18 7.01 -19.34
N LYS A 13 -19.83 7.68 -18.38
CA LYS A 13 -19.16 8.58 -17.45
C LYS A 13 -18.12 7.85 -16.61
N TRP A 14 -18.47 6.66 -16.11
CA TRP A 14 -17.57 5.83 -15.33
C TRP A 14 -16.33 5.42 -16.15
N LEU A 15 -16.50 5.03 -17.42
CA LEU A 15 -15.39 4.68 -18.32
C LEU A 15 -14.48 5.88 -18.63
N THR A 16 -15.05 7.07 -18.81
CA THR A 16 -14.27 8.30 -19.00
C THR A 16 -13.40 8.57 -17.77
N LEU A 17 -13.99 8.57 -16.59
CA LEU A 17 -13.27 8.79 -15.33
C LEU A 17 -12.21 7.71 -15.07
N ASP A 18 -12.52 6.45 -15.37
CA ASP A 18 -11.57 5.34 -15.25
C ASP A 18 -10.33 5.53 -16.16
N ASN A 19 -10.51 6.03 -17.39
CA ASN A 19 -9.39 6.34 -18.27
C ASN A 19 -8.56 7.53 -17.76
N GLU A 20 -9.21 8.60 -17.32
CA GLU A 20 -8.54 9.79 -16.80
C GLU A 20 -7.71 9.45 -15.56
N ILE A 21 -8.30 8.73 -14.61
CA ILE A 21 -7.61 8.27 -13.39
C ILE A 21 -6.39 7.41 -13.75
N ARG A 22 -6.51 6.49 -14.72
CA ARG A 22 -5.36 5.66 -15.15
C ARG A 22 -4.23 6.49 -15.73
N ALA A 23 -4.55 7.49 -16.56
CA ALA A 23 -3.56 8.38 -17.13
C ALA A 23 -2.84 9.19 -16.04
N ILE A 24 -3.61 9.80 -15.12
CA ILE A 24 -3.06 10.55 -13.99
C ILE A 24 -2.23 9.64 -13.08
N GLN A 25 -2.70 8.43 -12.78
CA GLN A 25 -2.00 7.50 -11.91
C GLN A 25 -0.68 7.05 -12.50
N LYS A 26 -0.60 6.83 -13.81
CA LYS A 26 0.66 6.53 -14.51
C LYS A 26 1.67 7.66 -14.28
N GLU A 27 1.26 8.89 -14.50
CA GLU A 27 2.09 10.08 -14.41
C GLU A 27 2.50 10.39 -12.95
N ALA A 28 1.58 10.17 -12.00
CA ALA A 28 1.84 10.26 -10.57
C ALA A 28 2.83 9.19 -10.10
N ASN A 29 2.75 7.96 -10.63
CA ASN A 29 3.67 6.88 -10.28
C ASN A 29 5.10 7.18 -10.75
N ILE A 30 5.26 7.76 -11.95
CA ILE A 30 6.57 8.20 -12.46
C ILE A 30 7.20 9.22 -11.50
N ARG A 31 6.49 10.31 -11.18
CA ARG A 31 6.99 11.33 -10.22
C ARG A 31 7.29 10.77 -8.83
N LYS A 32 6.48 9.82 -8.35
CA LYS A 32 6.73 9.16 -7.06
C LYS A 32 8.02 8.37 -7.08
N GLN A 33 8.34 7.72 -8.20
CA GLN A 33 9.57 6.95 -8.36
C GLN A 33 10.78 7.89 -8.42
N GLU A 34 10.75 8.92 -9.26
CA GLU A 34 11.82 9.94 -9.35
C GLU A 34 12.05 10.62 -8.00
N LYS A 35 10.97 11.03 -7.32
CA LYS A 35 11.07 11.62 -5.97
C LYS A 35 11.70 10.65 -4.98
N LYS A 36 11.37 9.35 -5.05
CA LYS A 36 11.93 8.33 -4.16
C LYS A 36 13.43 8.17 -4.37
N GLU A 37 13.89 8.20 -5.63
CA GLU A 37 15.31 8.15 -5.97
C GLU A 37 16.06 9.33 -5.35
N ILE A 38 15.59 10.56 -5.61
CA ILE A 38 16.18 11.78 -5.03
C ILE A 38 16.11 11.76 -3.49
N THR A 39 15.04 11.22 -2.91
CA THR A 39 14.90 11.13 -1.44
C THR A 39 15.99 10.24 -0.83
N ASN A 40 16.38 9.15 -1.49
CA ASN A 40 17.45 8.28 -0.98
C ASN A 40 18.80 8.99 -1.00
N ASP A 41 19.10 9.70 -2.09
CA ASP A 41 20.32 10.50 -2.22
C ASP A 41 20.37 11.59 -1.15
N LEU A 42 19.25 12.29 -0.93
CA LEU A 42 19.14 13.31 0.12
C LEU A 42 19.32 12.72 1.52
N ILE A 43 18.76 11.54 1.81
CA ILE A 43 18.98 10.87 3.10
C ILE A 43 20.47 10.57 3.31
N GLU A 44 21.19 10.12 2.27
CA GLU A 44 22.62 9.85 2.35
C GLU A 44 23.44 11.13 2.55
N ILE A 45 23.14 12.18 1.79
CA ILE A 45 23.78 13.50 1.93
C ILE A 45 23.53 14.07 3.32
N MET A 46 22.30 14.07 3.82
CA MET A 46 21.95 14.60 5.13
C MET A 46 22.61 13.81 6.26
N LYS A 47 22.70 12.47 6.14
CA LYS A 47 23.41 11.64 7.12
C LYS A 47 24.92 11.89 7.13
N THR A 48 25.53 11.96 5.95
CA THR A 48 26.99 12.12 5.80
C THR A 48 27.45 13.49 6.30
N ASN A 49 26.62 14.52 6.09
CA ASN A 49 26.91 15.88 6.51
C ASN A 49 26.28 16.26 7.85
N GLU A 50 25.66 15.30 8.56
CA GLU A 50 25.00 15.51 9.85
C GLU A 50 23.97 16.67 9.83
N LEU A 51 23.22 16.80 8.74
CA LEU A 51 22.21 17.83 8.55
C LEU A 51 20.83 17.33 9.00
N ASP A 52 20.28 17.93 10.04
CA ASP A 52 18.93 17.58 10.53
C ASP A 52 17.80 18.32 9.80
N SER A 53 18.06 19.53 9.29
CA SER A 53 17.06 20.40 8.65
C SER A 53 17.67 21.29 7.56
N ILE A 54 16.92 21.53 6.49
CA ILE A 54 17.25 22.45 5.41
C ILE A 54 16.08 23.43 5.22
N GLU A 55 16.34 24.72 5.33
CA GLU A 55 15.34 25.76 5.06
C GLU A 55 15.09 25.89 3.55
N ILE A 56 13.82 25.97 3.18
CA ILE A 56 13.33 26.16 1.82
C ILE A 56 12.27 27.26 1.82
N LYS A 57 11.93 27.78 0.63
CA LYS A 57 11.02 28.93 0.48
C LYS A 57 9.69 28.79 1.24
N ASP A 58 9.15 27.57 1.32
CA ASP A 58 7.84 27.28 1.94
C ASP A 58 7.96 26.44 3.23
N GLY A 59 9.12 26.44 3.91
CA GLY A 59 9.29 25.76 5.20
C GLY A 59 10.64 25.07 5.36
N ASN A 60 10.65 23.91 6.03
CA ASN A 60 11.88 23.15 6.30
C ASN A 60 11.75 21.71 5.80
N LEU A 61 12.82 21.20 5.20
CA LEU A 61 13.00 19.79 4.91
C LEU A 61 13.80 19.15 6.04
N ASN A 62 13.14 18.35 6.88
CA ASN A 62 13.76 17.72 8.04
C ASN A 62 14.10 16.25 7.76
N TYR A 63 15.29 15.82 8.17
CA TYR A 63 15.59 14.39 8.30
C TYR A 63 14.89 13.84 9.55
N VAL A 64 14.00 12.86 9.36
CA VAL A 64 13.24 12.25 10.46
C VAL A 64 13.35 10.73 10.38
N SER A 65 13.90 10.12 11.42
CA SER A 65 13.94 8.67 11.59
C SER A 65 12.97 8.23 12.69
N ARG A 66 12.14 7.22 12.40
CA ARG A 66 11.21 6.64 13.38
C ARG A 66 11.24 5.12 13.30
N ASN A 67 11.30 4.48 14.46
CA ASN A 67 11.13 3.04 14.56
C ASN A 67 9.64 2.70 14.56
N VAL A 68 9.18 2.02 13.50
CA VAL A 68 7.80 1.52 13.40
C VAL A 68 7.79 0.00 13.49
N LYS A 69 6.82 -0.56 14.22
CA LYS A 69 6.63 -2.02 14.28
C LYS A 69 6.19 -2.52 12.90
N LYS A 70 6.81 -3.59 12.42
CA LYS A 70 6.42 -4.24 11.17
C LYS A 70 5.02 -4.87 11.32
N PRO A 71 4.19 -4.86 10.26
CA PRO A 71 2.91 -5.57 10.27
C PRO A 71 3.08 -7.06 10.58
N ILE A 72 2.09 -7.65 11.26
CA ILE A 72 2.05 -9.10 11.49
C ILE A 72 1.62 -9.78 10.20
N THR A 73 2.60 -10.28 9.46
CA THR A 73 2.37 -11.11 8.26
C THR A 73 2.16 -12.57 8.66
N LYS A 74 1.56 -13.39 7.78
CA LYS A 74 1.43 -14.84 8.02
C LYS A 74 2.79 -15.50 8.34
N LYS A 75 3.84 -15.15 7.59
CA LYS A 75 5.19 -15.66 7.83
C LYS A 75 5.73 -15.26 9.20
N TYR A 76 5.52 -14.00 9.60
CA TYR A 76 5.93 -13.53 10.91
C TYR A 76 5.15 -14.22 12.03
N LEU A 77 3.82 -14.35 11.89
CA LEU A 77 2.97 -15.06 12.84
C LEU A 77 3.43 -16.50 13.03
N VAL A 78 3.61 -17.27 11.95
CA VAL A 78 4.11 -18.65 12.01
C VAL A 78 5.47 -18.72 12.70
N SER A 79 6.39 -17.78 12.42
CA SER A 79 7.69 -17.76 13.09
C SER A 79 7.59 -17.50 14.60
N VAL A 80 6.69 -16.61 15.02
CA VAL A 80 6.44 -16.31 16.43
C VAL A 80 5.82 -17.50 17.13
N LEU A 81 4.82 -18.13 16.52
CA LEU A 81 4.19 -19.34 17.04
C LEU A 81 5.19 -20.49 17.14
N ASN A 82 6.03 -20.69 16.12
CA ASN A 82 7.06 -21.73 16.11
C ASN A 82 8.08 -21.54 17.24
N ASN A 83 8.48 -20.29 17.49
CA ASN A 83 9.36 -19.97 18.61
C ASN A 83 8.66 -20.19 19.96
N TYR A 84 7.38 -19.84 20.07
CA TYR A 84 6.61 -20.01 21.31
C TYR A 84 6.36 -21.49 21.65
N PHE A 85 6.02 -22.31 20.65
CA PHE A 85 5.80 -23.75 20.79
C PHE A 85 7.07 -24.59 20.63
N GLN A 86 8.25 -23.96 20.62
CA GLN A 86 9.55 -24.65 20.60
C GLN A 86 9.73 -25.64 19.44
N GLY A 87 9.18 -25.33 18.27
CA GLY A 87 9.27 -26.17 17.08
C GLY A 87 8.18 -27.25 16.93
N ASP A 88 7.17 -27.27 17.81
CA ASP A 88 5.99 -28.14 17.64
C ASP A 88 5.13 -27.64 16.46
N LEU A 89 5.39 -28.22 15.29
CA LEU A 89 4.77 -27.83 14.02
C LEU A 89 3.26 -28.09 14.00
N GLU A 90 2.77 -29.07 14.76
CA GLU A 90 1.34 -29.39 14.81
C GLU A 90 0.57 -28.27 15.51
N LYS A 91 1.01 -27.86 16.72
CA LYS A 91 0.39 -26.74 17.45
C LYS A 91 0.47 -25.42 16.69
N VAL A 92 1.58 -25.17 16.00
CA VAL A 92 1.76 -23.97 15.17
C VAL A 92 0.76 -23.96 14.02
N SER A 93 0.60 -25.09 13.34
CA SER A 93 -0.32 -25.22 12.21
C SER A 93 -1.77 -25.07 12.64
N GLU A 94 -2.15 -25.73 13.74
CA GLU A 94 -3.48 -25.68 14.32
C GLU A 94 -3.86 -24.24 14.68
N LEU A 95 -3.03 -23.57 15.49
CA LEU A 95 -3.34 -22.21 15.95
C LEU A 95 -3.27 -21.18 14.82
N ASN A 96 -2.35 -21.33 13.87
CA ASN A 96 -2.32 -20.45 12.70
C ASN A 96 -3.59 -20.62 11.86
N THR A 97 -4.10 -21.84 11.70
CA THR A 97 -5.35 -22.09 10.96
C THR A 97 -6.54 -21.50 11.70
N LEU A 98 -6.64 -21.73 13.01
CA LEU A 98 -7.70 -21.14 13.85
C LEU A 98 -7.75 -19.61 13.72
N ILE A 99 -6.59 -18.93 13.81
CA ILE A 99 -6.52 -17.47 13.68
C ILE A 99 -6.98 -17.00 12.29
N MET A 100 -6.60 -17.73 11.24
CA MET A 100 -6.96 -17.37 9.87
C MET A 100 -8.44 -17.60 9.59
N ASP A 101 -9.03 -18.66 10.14
CA ASP A 101 -10.44 -19.02 9.94
C ASP A 101 -11.41 -18.12 10.72
N ASN A 102 -10.99 -17.65 11.90
CA ASN A 102 -11.77 -16.71 12.70
C ASN A 102 -11.62 -15.25 12.25
N ARG A 103 -10.79 -14.98 11.22
CA ARG A 103 -10.63 -13.63 10.71
C ARG A 103 -11.88 -13.23 9.94
N GLU A 104 -12.55 -12.19 10.41
CA GLU A 104 -13.77 -11.69 9.78
C GLU A 104 -13.53 -11.33 8.30
N ASN A 105 -14.45 -11.81 7.46
CA ASN A 105 -14.50 -11.44 6.05
C ASN A 105 -15.46 -10.26 5.89
N GLU A 106 -14.97 -9.16 5.33
CA GLU A 106 -15.81 -8.02 4.94
C GLU A 106 -16.12 -8.12 3.43
N VAL A 107 -17.41 -8.18 3.07
CA VAL A 107 -17.81 -8.15 1.66
C VAL A 107 -17.70 -6.72 1.15
N ARG A 108 -16.82 -6.50 0.17
CA ARG A 108 -16.68 -5.22 -0.53
C ARG A 108 -17.02 -5.40 -2.00
N GLU A 109 -18.07 -4.72 -2.46
CA GLU A 109 -18.49 -4.73 -3.85
C GLU A 109 -17.76 -3.63 -4.63
N THR A 110 -17.31 -3.95 -5.84
CA THR A 110 -16.62 -3.00 -6.72
C THR A 110 -16.94 -3.28 -8.18
N ILE A 111 -16.90 -2.24 -9.01
CA ILE A 111 -17.00 -2.37 -10.46
C ILE A 111 -15.58 -2.39 -11.02
N GLN A 112 -15.24 -3.44 -11.76
CA GLN A 112 -13.94 -3.59 -12.39
C GLN A 112 -14.07 -3.65 -13.90
N ARG A 113 -13.17 -2.93 -14.60
CA ARG A 113 -13.02 -3.03 -16.06
C ARG A 113 -11.90 -4.01 -16.39
N GLN A 114 -12.25 -5.07 -17.12
CA GLN A 114 -11.29 -5.98 -17.74
C GLN A 114 -10.83 -5.43 -19.10
N ILE A 115 -9.52 -5.36 -19.34
CA ILE A 115 -8.94 -5.08 -20.65
C ILE A 115 -8.24 -6.34 -21.13
N ASN A 116 -8.64 -6.86 -22.28
CA ASN A 116 -7.86 -7.89 -22.97
C ASN A 116 -6.71 -7.18 -23.68
N LYS A 117 -5.47 -7.56 -23.34
CA LYS A 117 -4.26 -7.03 -23.97
C LYS A 117 -4.03 -7.69 -25.33
#